data_AF-A0A7W2EXG2-F1
#
_entry.id   AF-A0A7W2EXG2-F1
#
_cell.length_a   1.000
_cell.length_b   1.000
_cell.length_c   1.000
_cell.angle_alpha   90.00
_cell.angle_beta   90.00
_cell.angle_gamma   90.00
#
_symmetry.space_group_name_H-M   'P 1'
#
loop_
_entity.id
_entity.type
_entity.pdbx_description
1 polymer ?
#
loop_
_entity_poly.entity_id
_entity_poly.type
_entity_poly.pdbx_seq_one_letter_code
_entity_poly.pdbx_strand_id
1 'polypeptide(L)'
;MGQFSMQINSQGYKALLSAGIKVSFFAPTLREEIEARTFKDSDINRGYGPQGTRRVGVVGTAGKRFTVQRSRTDLASIQIRWRLIQFGHGIVDLHADYGDDAVREASGARDFDDIPDPLVFRETAHVARMKVGQIAVIYPKNSSFAILIKLKDLTEFDLTFKWQVRDIAVK
;
A
#
# COMPACT_ATOMS: atom_id res chain seq x y z
N MET A 1 -26.06 -16.92 -19.19
CA MET A 1 -25.47 -15.89 -18.32
C MET A 1 -25.27 -16.49 -16.95
N GLY A 2 -24.02 -16.58 -16.48
CA GLY A 2 -23.68 -17.03 -15.14
C GLY A 2 -22.30 -16.46 -14.80
N GLN A 3 -22.29 -15.37 -14.05
CA GLN A 3 -21.08 -14.71 -13.57
C GLN A 3 -20.44 -15.59 -12.48
N PHE A 4 -19.26 -16.13 -12.73
CA PHE A 4 -18.44 -16.74 -11.69
C PHE A 4 -17.41 -15.72 -11.21
N SER A 5 -17.62 -15.16 -10.01
CA SER A 5 -16.58 -14.40 -9.31
C SER A 5 -15.62 -15.39 -8.65
N MET A 6 -14.43 -15.57 -9.22
CA MET A 6 -13.39 -16.40 -8.59
C MET A 6 -12.63 -15.58 -7.54
N GLN A 7 -13.07 -15.69 -6.29
CA GLN A 7 -12.22 -15.45 -5.13
C GLN A 7 -11.46 -16.75 -4.85
N ILE A 8 -10.19 -16.84 -5.26
CA ILE A 8 -9.31 -17.92 -4.79
C ILE A 8 -8.92 -17.56 -3.34
N ASN A 9 -9.81 -17.88 -2.40
CA ASN A 9 -9.50 -17.91 -0.98
C ASN A 9 -8.53 -19.07 -0.74
N SER A 10 -7.44 -18.83 -0.02
CA SER A 10 -6.41 -19.82 0.33
C SER A 10 -6.96 -21.07 1.02
N GLN A 11 -8.16 -21.02 1.61
CA GLN A 11 -8.87 -22.20 2.13
C GLN A 11 -9.33 -23.17 1.03
N GLY A 12 -9.69 -22.67 -0.16
CA GLY A 12 -10.10 -23.51 -1.29
C GLY A 12 -8.95 -24.39 -1.78
N TYR A 13 -7.73 -23.88 -1.79
CA TYR A 13 -6.55 -24.64 -2.23
C TYR A 13 -6.31 -25.88 -1.35
N LYS A 14 -6.43 -25.74 -0.02
CA LYS A 14 -6.28 -26.86 0.92
C LYS A 14 -7.41 -27.90 0.74
N ALA A 15 -8.65 -27.45 0.54
CA ALA A 15 -9.79 -28.32 0.27
C ALA A 15 -9.64 -29.08 -1.05
N LEU A 16 -9.15 -28.42 -2.11
CA LEU A 16 -8.88 -29.01 -3.43
C LEU A 16 -7.77 -30.06 -3.35
N LEU A 17 -6.69 -29.78 -2.63
CA LEU A 17 -5.63 -30.75 -2.38
C LEU A 17 -6.14 -31.97 -1.57
N SER A 18 -6.93 -31.75 -0.52
CA SER A 18 -7.50 -32.85 0.28
C SER A 18 -8.52 -33.70 -0.50
N ALA A 19 -9.15 -33.14 -1.53
CA ALA A 19 -10.04 -33.85 -2.44
C ALA A 19 -9.31 -34.56 -3.60
N GLY A 20 -7.96 -34.55 -3.60
CA GLY A 20 -7.16 -35.17 -4.65
C GLY A 20 -7.16 -34.41 -5.98
N ILE A 21 -7.67 -33.18 -6.00
CA ILE A 21 -7.71 -32.34 -7.20
C ILE A 21 -6.34 -31.69 -7.38
N LYS A 22 -5.63 -32.07 -8.45
CA LYS A 22 -4.37 -31.41 -8.84
C LYS A 22 -4.67 -30.00 -9.34
N VAL A 23 -4.29 -29.02 -8.54
CA VAL A 23 -4.27 -27.62 -8.96
C VAL A 23 -2.97 -27.36 -9.70
N SER A 24 -3.04 -27.19 -11.02
CA SER A 24 -1.90 -26.74 -11.82
C SER A 24 -1.91 -25.22 -11.89
N PHE A 25 -0.74 -24.60 -11.74
CA PHE A 25 -0.59 -23.18 -12.04
C PHE A 25 -0.91 -22.92 -13.50
N PHE A 26 -1.37 -21.70 -13.80
CA PHE A 26 -1.51 -21.24 -15.19
C PHE A 26 -0.20 -21.46 -15.95
N ALA A 27 -0.32 -21.75 -17.24
CA ALA A 27 0.83 -21.78 -18.12
C ALA A 27 1.62 -20.46 -17.97
N PRO A 28 2.97 -20.49 -17.94
CA PRO A 28 3.79 -19.29 -17.77
C PRO A 28 3.38 -18.15 -18.71
N THR A 29 3.02 -18.48 -19.95
CA THR A 29 2.54 -17.53 -20.95
C THR A 29 1.25 -16.82 -20.55
N LEU A 30 0.29 -17.53 -19.94
CA LEU A 30 -0.96 -16.93 -19.47
C LEU A 30 -0.73 -16.00 -18.28
N ARG A 31 0.20 -16.40 -17.40
CA ARG A 31 0.62 -15.57 -16.27
C ARG A 31 1.28 -14.28 -16.77
N GLU A 32 2.21 -14.38 -17.70
CA GLU A 32 2.89 -13.25 -18.32
C GLU A 32 1.91 -12.32 -19.04
N GLU A 33 0.92 -12.85 -19.76
CA GLU A 33 -0.12 -12.05 -20.42
C GLU A 33 -1.03 -11.33 -19.42
N ILE A 34 -1.46 -12.02 -18.35
CA ILE A 34 -2.23 -11.41 -17.27
C ILE A 34 -1.39 -10.35 -16.57
N GLU A 35 -0.13 -10.62 -16.29
CA GLU A 35 0.79 -9.68 -15.66
C GLU A 35 1.02 -8.45 -16.55
N ALA A 36 1.26 -8.62 -17.85
CA ALA A 36 1.47 -7.52 -18.81
C ALA A 36 0.22 -6.65 -19.01
N ARG A 37 -0.99 -7.24 -18.96
CA ARG A 37 -2.25 -6.50 -19.08
C ARG A 37 -2.71 -5.84 -17.78
N THR A 38 -2.35 -6.43 -16.64
CA THR A 38 -2.82 -6.00 -15.30
C THR A 38 -1.82 -5.06 -14.63
N PHE A 39 -0.52 -5.27 -14.84
CA PHE A 39 0.56 -4.42 -14.34
C PHE A 39 1.02 -3.50 -15.46
N LYS A 40 0.29 -2.40 -15.64
CA LYS A 40 0.69 -1.29 -16.54
C LYS A 40 2.10 -0.75 -16.22
N ASP A 41 2.56 -1.02 -15.00
CA ASP A 41 3.90 -0.79 -14.49
C ASP A 41 4.47 -2.11 -13.99
N SER A 42 5.51 -2.60 -14.66
CA SER A 42 6.19 -3.87 -14.35
C SER A 42 6.76 -3.94 -12.92
N ASP A 43 6.88 -2.81 -12.21
CA ASP A 43 7.32 -2.76 -10.82
C ASP A 43 6.15 -2.78 -9.84
N ILE A 44 5.90 -3.96 -9.27
CA ILE A 44 4.87 -4.18 -8.25
C ILE A 44 5.09 -3.42 -6.94
N ASN A 45 6.28 -2.86 -6.73
CA ASN A 45 6.67 -2.09 -5.55
C ASN A 45 6.60 -0.58 -5.81
N ARG A 46 5.97 -0.15 -6.91
CA ARG A 46 5.91 1.25 -7.28
C ARG A 46 4.49 1.72 -7.56
N GLY A 47 4.22 2.96 -7.20
CA GLY A 47 2.99 3.68 -7.49
C GLY A 47 3.30 5.07 -8.03
N TYR A 48 2.37 5.59 -8.83
CA TYR A 48 2.48 6.92 -9.44
C TYR A 48 1.30 7.78 -8.97
N GLY A 49 1.54 9.08 -8.82
CA GLY A 49 0.49 10.07 -8.56
C GLY A 49 -0.46 10.27 -9.76
N PRO A 50 -1.58 10.99 -9.56
CA PRO A 50 -1.93 11.71 -8.34
C PRO A 50 -2.50 10.80 -7.24
N GLN A 51 -3.02 9.62 -7.58
CA GLN A 51 -3.60 8.68 -6.62
C GLN A 51 -3.49 7.24 -7.11
N GLY A 52 -3.61 6.30 -6.18
CA GLY A 52 -3.73 4.88 -6.54
C GLY A 52 -4.08 3.98 -5.38
N THR A 53 -4.18 2.68 -5.68
CA THR A 53 -4.50 1.62 -4.71
C THR A 53 -3.63 0.42 -4.99
N ARG A 54 -3.11 -0.22 -3.94
CA ARG A 54 -2.29 -1.42 -4.07
C ARG A 54 -2.55 -2.39 -2.94
N ARG A 55 -2.57 -3.67 -3.29
CA ARG A 55 -2.44 -4.78 -2.33
C ARG A 55 -0.99 -5.27 -2.32
N VAL A 56 -0.44 -5.46 -1.13
CA VAL A 56 0.92 -5.98 -0.94
C VAL A 56 0.97 -7.00 0.18
N GLY A 57 1.73 -8.07 -0.04
CA GLY A 57 2.08 -9.02 1.02
C GLY A 57 3.18 -8.42 1.91
N VAL A 58 3.00 -8.48 3.22
CA VAL A 58 3.98 -8.07 4.23
C VAL A 58 4.49 -9.32 4.91
N VAL A 59 5.61 -9.85 4.42
CA VAL A 59 6.19 -11.12 4.88
C VAL A 59 7.49 -10.86 5.61
N GLY A 60 7.67 -11.54 6.74
CA GLY A 60 8.90 -11.51 7.52
C GLY A 60 9.17 -10.17 8.22
N THR A 61 10.28 -10.10 8.95
CA THR A 61 10.63 -8.93 9.75
C THR A 61 11.10 -7.75 8.89
N ALA A 62 11.65 -7.99 7.70
CA ALA A 62 12.08 -6.93 6.78
C ALA A 62 10.91 -6.07 6.28
N GLY A 63 9.72 -6.66 6.19
CA GLY A 63 8.50 -6.02 5.68
C GLY A 63 8.54 -5.73 4.19
N LYS A 64 7.65 -4.83 3.74
CA LYS A 64 7.42 -4.53 2.33
C LYS A 64 7.66 -3.06 2.03
N ARG A 65 8.66 -2.79 1.17
CA ARG A 65 8.88 -1.44 0.62
C ARG A 65 7.93 -1.15 -0.53
N PHE A 66 7.54 0.11 -0.64
CA PHE A 66 6.80 0.64 -1.76
C PHE A 66 7.25 2.07 -2.06
N THR A 67 7.47 2.40 -3.32
CA THR A 67 7.93 3.72 -3.77
C THR A 67 6.79 4.43 -4.47
N VAL A 68 6.46 5.63 -4.00
CA VAL A 68 5.49 6.51 -4.66
C VAL A 68 6.24 7.62 -5.39
N GLN A 69 6.03 7.75 -6.70
CA GLN A 69 6.52 8.85 -7.51
C GLN A 69 5.40 9.86 -7.78
N ARG A 70 5.75 11.15 -7.87
CA ARG A 70 4.78 12.22 -8.15
C ARG A 70 4.07 12.01 -9.49
N SER A 71 4.83 11.60 -10.51
CA SER A 71 4.32 11.21 -11.83
C SER A 71 5.29 10.22 -12.49
N ARG A 72 4.98 9.76 -13.71
CA ARG A 72 5.86 8.87 -14.49
C ARG A 72 7.11 9.56 -15.03
N THR A 73 7.03 10.87 -15.21
CA THR A 73 8.10 11.70 -15.79
C THR A 73 8.94 12.38 -14.72
N ASP A 74 8.44 12.45 -13.50
CA ASP A 74 9.15 13.01 -12.34
C ASP A 74 9.87 11.90 -11.57
N LEU A 75 11.18 12.06 -11.38
CA LEU A 75 12.00 11.10 -10.63
C LEU A 75 11.83 11.26 -9.11
N ALA A 76 11.29 12.39 -8.64
CA ALA A 76 11.06 12.65 -7.23
C ALA A 76 10.13 11.58 -6.64
N SER A 77 10.56 10.98 -5.53
CA SER A 77 9.91 9.81 -4.96
C SER A 77 9.93 9.82 -3.44
N ILE A 78 8.90 9.21 -2.85
CA ILE A 78 8.79 8.90 -1.42
C ILE A 78 8.64 7.38 -1.28
N GLN A 79 9.65 6.75 -0.68
CA GLN A 79 9.64 5.37 -0.24
C GLN A 79 9.01 5.20 1.16
N ILE A 80 8.06 4.28 1.23
CA ILE A 80 7.44 3.82 2.46
C ILE A 80 7.74 2.34 2.69
N ARG A 81 7.57 1.88 3.93
CA ARG A 81 7.73 0.48 4.29
C ARG A 81 6.65 0.03 5.27
N TRP A 82 5.90 -0.99 4.87
CA TRP A 82 4.96 -1.69 5.75
C TRP A 82 5.69 -2.79 6.51
N ARG A 83 5.49 -2.88 7.83
CA ARG A 83 6.10 -3.91 8.68
C ARG A 83 5.13 -4.37 9.76
N LEU A 84 5.46 -5.51 10.38
CA LEU A 84 4.86 -5.97 11.63
C LEU A 84 3.32 -6.02 11.59
N ILE A 85 2.75 -6.81 10.67
CA ILE A 85 1.33 -7.11 10.73
C ILE A 85 1.05 -7.81 12.06
N GLN A 86 0.19 -7.20 12.87
CA GLN A 86 -0.37 -7.73 14.11
C GLN A 86 -1.85 -7.98 13.87
N PHE A 87 -2.18 -8.98 13.04
CA PHE A 87 -3.53 -9.20 12.54
C PHE A 87 -4.56 -9.40 13.66
N GLY A 88 -4.21 -10.12 14.73
CA GLY A 88 -5.08 -10.28 15.90
C GLY A 88 -5.48 -8.97 16.61
N HIS A 89 -4.73 -7.89 16.37
CA HIS A 89 -5.04 -6.55 16.86
C HIS A 89 -5.54 -5.59 15.76
N GLY A 90 -5.62 -6.07 14.51
CA GLY A 90 -6.04 -5.27 13.35
C GLY A 90 -5.06 -4.14 13.01
N ILE A 91 -3.76 -4.34 13.28
CA ILE A 91 -2.73 -3.30 13.21
C ILE A 91 -1.60 -3.69 12.25
N VAL A 92 -1.03 -2.69 11.57
CA VAL A 92 0.23 -2.79 10.83
C VAL A 92 1.02 -1.49 10.98
N ASP A 93 2.35 -1.59 11.02
CA ASP A 93 3.22 -0.44 11.17
C ASP A 93 3.65 0.10 9.78
N LEU A 94 3.47 1.41 9.57
CA LEU A 94 3.93 2.16 8.40
C LEU A 94 5.14 3.01 8.76
N HIS A 95 6.24 2.81 8.03
CA HIS A 95 7.47 3.59 8.17
C HIS A 95 7.75 4.41 6.91
N ALA A 96 8.53 5.46 7.09
CA ALA A 96 9.19 6.18 6.02
C ALA A 96 10.70 5.87 6.04
N ASP A 97 11.28 5.56 4.88
CA ASP A 97 12.71 5.21 4.79
C ASP A 97 13.64 6.45 4.70
N TYR A 98 13.17 7.63 5.17
CA TYR A 98 13.89 8.92 5.11
C TYR A 98 14.39 9.42 6.48
N GLY A 99 14.30 8.58 7.51
CA GLY A 99 14.68 8.91 8.87
C GLY A 99 13.50 9.33 9.76
N ASP A 100 13.87 9.58 11.00
CA ASP A 100 13.00 9.99 12.10
C ASP A 100 12.34 11.34 11.72
N ASP A 101 11.02 11.45 11.85
CA ASP A 101 10.19 12.66 11.59
C ASP A 101 9.47 12.83 10.25
N ALA A 102 9.49 11.82 9.37
CA ALA A 102 8.76 11.91 8.11
C ALA A 102 7.27 11.52 8.21
N VAL A 103 6.86 10.80 9.25
CA VAL A 103 5.50 10.26 9.39
C VAL A 103 4.67 11.12 10.34
N ARG A 104 3.42 11.41 9.97
CA ARG A 104 2.43 12.10 10.81
C ARG A 104 1.11 11.33 10.77
N GLU A 105 0.42 11.21 11.89
CA GLU A 105 -0.94 10.65 11.91
C GLU A 105 -1.95 11.74 11.54
N ALA A 106 -2.84 11.44 10.59
CA ALA A 106 -3.93 12.35 10.21
C ALA A 106 -5.16 12.13 11.11
N SER A 107 -4.97 12.34 12.41
CA SER A 107 -6.00 12.11 13.43
C SER A 107 -7.28 12.89 13.13
N GLY A 108 -8.42 12.18 13.10
CA GLY A 108 -9.74 12.75 12.82
C GLY A 108 -10.15 12.80 11.33
N ALA A 109 -9.21 12.64 10.39
CA ALA A 109 -9.53 12.55 8.97
C ALA A 109 -10.08 11.16 8.62
N ARG A 110 -11.17 11.12 7.83
CA ARG A 110 -11.76 9.85 7.36
C ARG A 110 -11.37 9.58 5.93
N ASP A 111 -11.29 10.58 5.07
CA ASP A 111 -10.86 10.46 3.68
C ASP A 111 -9.84 11.55 3.33
N PHE A 112 -9.16 11.39 2.18
CA PHE A 112 -8.08 12.31 1.79
C PHE A 112 -8.55 13.75 1.53
N ASP A 113 -9.84 13.93 1.24
CA ASP A 113 -10.44 15.25 1.01
C ASP A 113 -10.70 16.00 2.32
N ASP A 114 -10.72 15.31 3.47
CA ASP A 114 -10.75 15.95 4.80
C ASP A 114 -9.40 16.63 5.13
N ILE A 115 -8.37 16.40 4.31
CA ILE A 115 -7.00 16.92 4.49
C ILE A 115 -6.69 17.88 3.33
N PRO A 116 -7.15 19.14 3.40
CA PRO A 116 -6.85 20.13 2.37
C PRO A 116 -5.36 20.51 2.37
N ASP A 117 -4.74 20.61 3.54
CA ASP A 117 -3.31 20.87 3.71
C ASP A 117 -2.65 19.73 4.53
N PRO A 118 -1.78 18.90 3.92
CA PRO A 118 -1.06 17.85 4.64
C PRO A 118 -0.14 18.35 5.77
N LEU A 119 0.28 19.62 5.74
CA LEU A 119 1.21 20.19 6.71
C LEU A 119 0.53 20.64 8.01
N VAL A 120 -0.79 20.56 8.11
CA VAL A 120 -1.53 20.86 9.34
C VAL A 120 -1.15 19.92 10.49
N PHE A 121 -0.77 18.67 10.18
CA PHE A 121 -0.34 17.68 11.15
C PHE A 121 1.13 17.91 11.53
N ARG A 122 1.36 18.47 12.73
CA ARG A 122 2.71 18.86 13.17
C ARG A 122 3.45 17.79 13.95
N GLU A 123 2.71 16.85 14.54
CA GLU A 123 3.28 15.78 15.37
C GLU A 123 3.96 14.74 14.47
N THR A 124 5.28 14.69 14.57
CA THR A 124 6.11 13.77 13.80
C THR A 124 6.34 12.49 14.58
N ALA A 125 6.45 11.39 13.84
CA ALA A 125 6.74 10.07 14.39
C ALA A 125 7.69 9.29 13.46
N HIS A 126 8.32 8.28 14.03
CA HIS A 126 9.12 7.29 13.30
C HIS A 126 8.25 6.27 12.56
N VAL A 127 7.04 6.04 13.08
CA VAL A 127 6.12 5.00 12.63
C VAL A 127 4.69 5.47 12.84
N ALA A 128 3.83 5.20 11.86
CA ALA A 128 2.38 5.25 12.04
C ALA A 128 1.87 3.83 12.27
N ARG A 129 1.32 3.58 13.45
CA ARG A 129 0.65 2.33 13.76
C ARG A 129 -0.78 2.39 13.23
N MET A 130 -1.03 1.73 12.10
CA MET A 130 -2.25 1.90 11.33
C MET A 130 -3.27 0.78 11.55
N LYS A 131 -4.52 1.17 11.70
CA LYS A 131 -5.74 0.35 11.60
C LYS A 131 -6.50 0.68 10.33
N VAL A 132 -7.34 -0.24 9.89
CA VAL A 132 -8.18 -0.05 8.70
C VAL A 132 -8.99 1.23 8.84
N GLY A 133 -8.95 2.06 7.80
CA GLY A 133 -9.60 3.36 7.74
C GLY A 133 -8.71 4.55 8.10
N GLN A 134 -7.63 4.35 8.86
CA GLN A 134 -6.74 5.43 9.26
C GLN A 134 -5.91 5.97 8.09
N ILE A 135 -5.51 7.24 8.23
CA ILE A 135 -4.69 7.96 7.27
C ILE A 135 -3.39 8.42 7.96
N ALA A 136 -2.27 8.21 7.28
CA ALA A 136 -0.98 8.77 7.65
C ALA A 136 -0.50 9.73 6.55
N VAL A 137 0.17 10.81 6.95
CA VAL A 137 0.87 11.72 6.04
C VAL A 137 2.36 11.41 6.10
N ILE A 138 2.97 11.16 4.95
CA ILE A 138 4.41 11.02 4.83
C ILE A 138 4.94 12.25 4.10
N TYR A 139 5.77 13.01 4.81
CA TYR A 139 6.41 14.20 4.32
C TYR A 139 7.87 14.23 4.80
N PRO A 140 8.79 13.74 3.96
CA PRO A 140 10.22 13.88 4.21
C PRO A 140 10.64 15.35 4.22
N LYS A 141 11.64 15.69 5.03
CA LYS A 141 12.19 17.04 5.10
C LYS A 141 12.63 17.51 3.71
N ASN A 142 12.25 18.72 3.34
CA ASN A 142 12.55 19.37 2.05
C ASN A 142 11.97 18.68 0.81
N SER A 143 10.99 17.79 0.97
CA SER A 143 10.26 17.26 -0.18
C SER A 143 9.36 18.33 -0.80
N SER A 144 9.23 18.36 -2.13
CA SER A 144 8.29 19.24 -2.84
C SER A 144 6.85 18.72 -2.83
N PHE A 145 6.63 17.52 -2.28
CA PHE A 145 5.32 16.90 -2.15
C PHE A 145 5.24 16.03 -0.89
N ALA A 146 4.02 15.77 -0.44
CA ALA A 146 3.69 14.78 0.58
C ALA A 146 2.86 13.65 -0.03
N ILE A 147 2.81 12.51 0.64
CA ILE A 147 1.89 11.42 0.33
C ILE A 147 0.93 11.18 1.49
N LEU A 148 -0.35 11.12 1.17
CA LEU A 148 -1.38 10.64 2.09
C LEU A 148 -1.52 9.14 1.86
N ILE A 149 -1.47 8.33 2.92
CA ILE A 149 -1.60 6.88 2.87
C ILE A 149 -2.80 6.47 3.72
N LYS A 150 -3.78 5.78 3.13
CA LYS A 150 -4.93 5.23 3.85
C LYS A 150 -4.88 3.71 3.83
N LEU A 151 -4.93 3.09 5.01
CA LEU A 151 -5.10 1.64 5.10
C LEU A 151 -6.56 1.28 4.79
N LYS A 152 -6.81 0.46 3.77
CA LYS A 152 -8.17 0.08 3.34
C LYS A 152 -8.59 -1.29 3.82
N ASP A 153 -7.65 -2.22 3.88
CA ASP A 153 -7.91 -3.59 4.30
C ASP A 153 -6.64 -4.21 4.86
N LEU A 154 -6.80 -5.17 5.77
CA LEU A 154 -5.70 -5.85 6.45
C LEU A 154 -6.09 -7.32 6.67
N THR A 155 -5.24 -8.22 6.19
CA THR A 155 -5.31 -9.66 6.46
C THR A 155 -4.09 -10.09 7.27
N GLU A 156 -3.98 -11.39 7.54
CA GLU A 156 -2.83 -11.97 8.24
C GLU A 156 -1.50 -11.77 7.51
N PHE A 157 -1.53 -11.73 6.17
CA PHE A 157 -0.32 -11.77 5.34
C PHE A 157 -0.17 -10.57 4.41
N ASP A 158 -1.25 -9.83 4.19
CA ASP A 158 -1.27 -8.73 3.25
C ASP A 158 -2.17 -7.59 3.71
N LEU A 159 -2.02 -6.46 3.02
CA LEU A 159 -2.83 -5.29 3.23
C LEU A 159 -3.15 -4.65 1.90
N THR A 160 -4.25 -3.90 1.87
CA THR A 160 -4.59 -3.00 0.78
C THR A 160 -4.55 -1.57 1.29
N PHE A 161 -3.84 -0.70 0.59
CA PHE A 161 -3.75 0.71 0.92
C PHE A 161 -4.01 1.59 -0.30
N LYS A 162 -4.43 2.82 -0.04
CA LYS A 162 -4.51 3.90 -1.02
C LYS A 162 -3.41 4.91 -0.78
N TRP A 163 -2.97 5.56 -1.84
CA TRP A 163 -2.15 6.76 -1.74
C TRP A 163 -2.76 7.92 -2.52
N GLN A 164 -2.43 9.13 -2.09
CA GLN A 164 -2.62 10.35 -2.86
C GLN A 164 -1.39 11.25 -2.70
N VAL A 165 -0.88 11.77 -3.81
CA VAL A 165 0.20 12.74 -3.84
C VAL A 165 -0.38 14.14 -3.69
N ARG A 166 0.22 14.94 -2.81
CA ARG A 166 -0.16 16.34 -2.56
C ARG A 166 1.07 17.21 -2.71
N ASP A 167 1.01 18.18 -3.59
CA ASP A 167 2.11 19.12 -3.79
C ASP A 167 2.22 20.07 -2.60
N ILE A 168 3.44 20.30 -2.14
CA ILE A 168 3.73 21.26 -1.09
C ILE A 168 4.35 22.48 -1.75
N ALA A 169 3.63 23.60 -1.69
CA ALA A 169 4.20 24.87 -2.11
C ALA A 169 5.36 25.22 -1.16
N VAL A 170 6.59 25.14 -1.66
CA VAL A 170 7.75 25.69 -0.96
C VAL A 170 7.58 27.21 -1.00
N LYS A 171 7.34 27.82 0.16
CA LYS A 171 7.35 29.28 0.31
C LYS A 171 8.79 29.80 0.30
#